data_AF-A0A3M2IIJ5-F1
#
_entry.id   AF-A0A3M2IIJ5-F1
#
_cell.length_a   1.000
_cell.length_b   1.000
_cell.length_c   1.000
_cell.angle_alpha   90.00
_cell.angle_beta   90.00
_cell.angle_gamma   90.00
#
_symmetry.space_group_name_H-M   'P 1'
#
loop_
_entity.id
_entity.type
_entity.pdbx_description
1 polymer ?
#
loop_
_entity_poly.entity_id
_entity_poly.type
_entity_poly.pdbx_seq_one_letter_code
_entity_poly.pdbx_strand_id
1 'polypeptide(L)'
;MKQRNPFENALKQFDRAADILRLTDDQIVMIKEPRRVTEANLPVRMDDGSIRLFKAYRVQHSIIRGPAKGGIRYHPEVTVDEVKALAFWMTYKCAVVNVPFGGGKGGIVVDPAQLSPAELERLTRRYFA
;
A
#
# COMPACT_ATOMS: atom_id res chain seq x y z
N MET A 1 2.37 -21.16 -13.61
CA MET A 1 3.42 -20.15 -13.33
C MET A 1 3.23 -19.65 -11.91
N LYS A 2 4.27 -19.62 -11.06
CA LYS A 2 4.16 -19.02 -9.71
C LYS A 2 3.88 -17.52 -9.87
N GLN A 3 2.78 -17.04 -9.31
CA GLN A 3 2.46 -15.61 -9.26
C GLN A 3 3.61 -14.89 -8.54
N ARG A 4 4.27 -13.95 -9.22
CA ARG A 4 5.41 -13.22 -8.62
C ARG A 4 4.88 -12.27 -7.55
N ASN A 5 5.27 -12.47 -6.30
CA ASN A 5 4.92 -11.59 -5.20
C ASN A 5 5.70 -10.26 -5.32
N PRO A 6 5.03 -9.11 -5.48
CA PRO A 6 5.72 -7.82 -5.59
C PRO A 6 6.56 -7.47 -4.35
N PHE A 7 6.12 -7.90 -3.16
CA PHE A 7 6.81 -7.60 -1.91
C PHE A 7 8.12 -8.38 -1.80
N GLU A 8 8.12 -9.67 -2.15
CA GLU A 8 9.36 -10.46 -2.22
C GLU A 8 10.38 -9.83 -3.19
N ASN A 9 9.92 -9.30 -4.32
CA ASN A 9 10.80 -8.61 -5.26
C ASN A 9 11.39 -7.32 -4.67
N ALA A 10 10.58 -6.54 -3.94
CA ALA A 10 11.06 -5.35 -3.25
C ALA A 10 12.13 -5.70 -2.19
N LEU A 11 11.93 -6.78 -1.43
CA LEU A 11 12.90 -7.26 -0.44
C LEU A 11 14.20 -7.73 -1.09
N LYS A 12 14.16 -8.42 -2.24
CA LYS A 12 15.38 -8.81 -2.98
C LYS A 12 16.20 -7.60 -3.44
N GLN A 13 15.52 -6.52 -3.85
CA GLN A 13 16.20 -5.27 -4.22
C GLN A 13 16.87 -4.62 -3.00
N PHE A 14 16.19 -4.67 -1.86
CA PHE A 14 16.71 -4.16 -0.60
C PHE A 14 17.91 -4.94 -0.09
N ASP A 15 17.86 -6.27 -0.10
CA ASP A 15 18.96 -7.13 0.35
C ASP A 15 20.25 -6.79 -0.41
N ARG A 16 20.15 -6.64 -1.75
CA ARG A 16 21.28 -6.18 -2.58
C ARG A 16 21.84 -4.82 -2.15
N ALA A 17 20.98 -3.87 -1.80
CA ALA A 17 21.42 -2.54 -1.36
C ALA A 17 22.03 -2.59 0.05
N ALA A 18 21.46 -3.42 0.94
CA ALA A 18 21.95 -3.64 2.30
C ALA A 18 23.36 -4.24 2.29
N ASP A 19 23.63 -5.21 1.39
CA ASP A 19 24.95 -5.81 1.21
C ASP A 19 26.00 -4.76 0.80
N ILE A 20 25.66 -3.90 -0.16
CA ILE A 20 26.54 -2.83 -0.65
C ILE A 20 26.85 -1.82 0.48
N LEU A 21 25.83 -1.47 1.27
CA LEU A 21 25.95 -0.52 2.38
C LEU A 21 26.51 -1.14 3.67
N ARG A 22 26.69 -2.46 3.71
CA ARG A 22 27.12 -3.24 4.88
C ARG A 22 26.27 -2.95 6.12
N LEU A 23 24.95 -2.96 5.94
CA LEU A 23 24.00 -2.76 7.04
C LEU A 23 24.09 -3.91 8.05
N THR A 24 23.87 -3.60 9.32
CA THR A 24 23.76 -4.63 10.37
C THR A 24 22.42 -5.36 10.30
N ASP A 25 22.35 -6.56 10.87
CA ASP A 25 21.09 -7.32 10.93
C ASP A 25 19.97 -6.53 11.61
N ASP A 26 20.28 -5.78 12.67
CA ASP A 26 19.34 -4.91 13.36
C ASP A 26 18.77 -3.83 12.42
N GLN A 27 19.62 -3.21 11.59
CA GLN A 27 19.19 -2.21 10.60
C GLN A 27 18.31 -2.85 9.51
N ILE A 28 18.65 -4.06 9.07
CA ILE A 28 17.91 -4.80 8.06
C ILE A 28 16.51 -5.14 8.58
N VAL A 29 16.40 -5.71 9.78
CA VAL A 29 15.12 -6.13 10.36
C VAL A 29 14.17 -4.95 10.58
N MET A 30 14.69 -3.79 10.99
CA MET A 30 13.87 -2.58 11.16
C MET A 30 13.23 -2.07 9.86
N ILE A 31 13.77 -2.46 8.70
CA ILE A 31 13.36 -1.92 7.40
C ILE A 31 12.54 -2.92 6.59
N LYS A 32 12.72 -4.23 6.79
CA LYS A 32 12.04 -5.25 5.97
C LYS A 32 10.52 -5.27 6.13
N GLU A 33 10.01 -5.00 7.33
CA GLU A 33 8.57 -5.04 7.61
C GLU A 33 7.96 -3.64 7.69
N PRO A 34 6.74 -3.43 7.14
CA PRO A 34 6.04 -2.19 7.30
C PRO A 34 5.64 -1.98 8.77
N ARG A 35 5.79 -0.75 9.26
CA ARG A 35 5.36 -0.35 10.61
C ARG A 35 3.90 -0.68 10.92
N ARG A 36 3.00 -0.55 9.94
CA ARG A 36 1.57 -0.81 10.12
C ARG A 36 0.91 -1.25 8.81
N VAL A 37 0.08 -2.28 8.91
CA VAL A 37 -0.84 -2.74 7.86
C VAL A 37 -2.25 -2.69 8.43
N THR A 38 -3.12 -1.93 7.79
CA THR A 38 -4.55 -1.86 8.11
C THR A 38 -5.33 -2.48 6.96
N GLU A 39 -6.13 -3.50 7.26
CA GLU A 39 -7.11 -4.10 6.35
C GLU A 39 -8.52 -3.75 6.83
N ALA A 40 -9.41 -3.41 5.90
CA ALA A 40 -10.78 -3.05 6.20
C ALA A 40 -11.73 -3.61 5.14
N ASN A 41 -12.95 -3.97 5.57
CA ASN A 41 -14.06 -4.25 4.67
C ASN A 41 -15.01 -3.05 4.68
N LEU A 42 -15.26 -2.49 3.50
CA LEU A 42 -16.02 -1.27 3.31
C LEU A 42 -17.42 -1.62 2.78
N PRO A 43 -18.47 -1.62 3.63
CA PRO A 43 -19.84 -1.76 3.16
C PRO A 43 -20.29 -0.49 2.45
N VAL A 44 -20.77 -0.63 1.23
CA VAL A 44 -21.27 0.47 0.39
C VAL A 44 -22.64 0.09 -0.15
N ARG A 45 -23.60 1.03 -0.06
CA ARG A 45 -24.91 0.89 -0.69
C ARG A 45 -24.79 1.21 -2.19
N MET A 46 -25.21 0.26 -3.02
CA MET A 46 -25.21 0.34 -4.47
C MET A 46 -26.46 1.08 -4.96
N ASP A 47 -26.47 1.47 -6.24
CA ASP A 47 -27.60 2.22 -6.82
C ASP A 47 -28.90 1.38 -6.91
N ASP A 48 -28.77 0.05 -7.02
CA ASP A 48 -29.90 -0.90 -6.96
C ASP A 48 -30.45 -1.15 -5.54
N GLY A 49 -29.88 -0.48 -4.53
CA GLY A 49 -30.25 -0.61 -3.13
C GLY A 49 -29.55 -1.75 -2.38
N SER A 50 -28.81 -2.62 -3.07
CA SER A 50 -28.02 -3.68 -2.45
C SER A 50 -26.83 -3.13 -1.65
N ILE A 51 -26.23 -3.95 -0.79
CA ILE A 51 -24.98 -3.63 -0.09
C ILE A 51 -23.88 -4.51 -0.64
N ARG A 52 -22.78 -3.89 -1.10
CA ARG A 52 -21.56 -4.59 -1.50
C ARG A 52 -20.43 -4.28 -0.53
N LEU A 53 -19.67 -5.31 -0.17
CA LEU A 53 -18.45 -5.19 0.63
C LEU A 53 -17.24 -5.08 -0.29
N PHE A 54 -16.42 -4.04 -0.08
CA PHE A 54 -15.14 -3.87 -0.78
C PHE A 54 -13.98 -4.05 0.19
N LYS A 55 -13.00 -4.86 -0.18
CA LYS A 55 -11.78 -5.00 0.62
C LYS A 55 -10.84 -3.83 0.35
N ALA A 56 -10.27 -3.27 1.42
CA ALA A 56 -9.37 -2.13 1.35
C ALA A 56 -8.16 -2.31 2.27
N TYR A 57 -7.08 -1.63 1.92
CA TYR A 57 -5.81 -1.68 2.62
C TYR A 57 -5.22 -0.28 2.77
N ARG A 58 -4.57 -0.05 3.92
CA ARG A 58 -3.61 1.05 4.10
C ARG A 58 -2.35 0.50 4.75
N VAL A 59 -1.22 0.63 4.05
CA VAL A 59 0.10 0.26 4.57
C VAL A 59 0.90 1.53 4.84
N GLN A 60 1.45 1.61 6.04
CA GLN A 60 2.46 2.60 6.44
C GLN A 60 3.77 1.84 6.63
N HIS A 61 4.68 1.99 5.68
CA HIS A 61 5.96 1.29 5.73
C HIS A 61 6.88 1.92 6.78
N SER A 62 7.15 3.22 6.65
CA SER A 62 8.01 3.96 7.57
C SER A 62 7.47 5.36 7.82
N ILE A 63 7.78 5.89 9.00
CA ILE A 63 7.54 7.28 9.40
C ILE A 63 8.80 7.95 9.99
N ILE A 64 9.97 7.31 9.84
CA ILE A 64 11.21 7.75 10.52
C ILE A 64 11.64 9.15 10.07
N ARG A 65 11.54 9.44 8.77
CA ARG A 65 11.91 10.74 8.19
C ARG A 65 10.78 11.78 8.19
N GLY A 66 9.60 11.42 8.70
CA GLY A 66 8.39 12.24 8.66
C GLY A 66 7.14 11.42 8.30
N PRO A 67 5.98 12.09 8.08
CA PRO A 67 4.71 11.41 7.83
C PRO A 67 4.77 10.43 6.65
N ALA A 68 4.01 9.33 6.73
CA ALA A 68 3.94 8.35 5.64
C ALA A 68 3.17 8.91 4.44
N LYS A 69 3.83 9.03 3.27
CA LYS A 69 3.23 9.56 2.05
C LYS A 69 3.08 8.49 0.97
N GLY A 70 1.92 8.50 0.31
CA GLY A 70 1.70 7.79 -0.95
C GLY A 70 0.22 7.59 -1.27
N GLY A 71 -0.03 7.36 -2.56
CA GLY A 71 -1.38 7.32 -3.15
C GLY A 71 -2.20 6.08 -2.79
N ILE A 72 -3.39 6.01 -3.36
CA ILE A 72 -4.37 4.92 -3.19
C ILE A 72 -4.67 4.36 -4.57
N ARG A 73 -4.70 3.03 -4.71
CA ARG A 73 -4.99 2.34 -5.98
C ARG A 73 -6.40 1.73 -5.95
N TYR A 74 -7.16 1.95 -7.00
CA TYR A 74 -8.45 1.30 -7.25
C TYR A 74 -8.19 0.32 -8.39
N HIS A 75 -8.20 -0.98 -8.10
CA HIS A 75 -8.00 -2.01 -9.11
C HIS A 75 -8.57 -3.36 -8.62
N PRO A 76 -9.16 -4.20 -9.50
CA PRO A 76 -9.72 -5.49 -9.09
C PRO A 76 -8.68 -6.47 -8.56
N GLU A 77 -7.41 -6.32 -8.95
CA GLU A 77 -6.31 -7.22 -8.55
C GLU A 77 -5.45 -6.66 -7.40
N VAL A 78 -5.88 -5.61 -6.69
CA VAL A 78 -5.13 -5.12 -5.52
C VAL A 78 -4.96 -6.25 -4.50
N THR A 79 -3.73 -6.47 -4.05
CA THR A 79 -3.40 -7.39 -2.96
C THR A 79 -2.64 -6.68 -1.85
N VAL A 80 -2.66 -7.22 -0.62
CA VAL A 80 -1.91 -6.64 0.49
C VAL A 80 -0.41 -6.55 0.20
N ASP A 81 0.15 -7.58 -0.45
CA ASP A 81 1.57 -7.63 -0.79
C ASP A 81 1.97 -6.60 -1.84
N GLU A 82 1.11 -6.36 -2.84
CA GLU A 82 1.31 -5.26 -3.77
C GLU A 82 1.35 -3.91 -3.02
N VAL A 83 0.40 -3.67 -2.12
CA VAL A 83 0.32 -2.41 -1.36
C VAL A 83 1.53 -2.26 -0.43
N LYS A 84 2.03 -3.35 0.19
CA LYS A 84 3.28 -3.38 0.96
C LYS A 84 4.47 -2.99 0.10
N ALA A 85 4.64 -3.63 -1.06
CA ALA A 85 5.74 -3.32 -1.98
C ALA A 85 5.74 -1.85 -2.43
N LEU A 86 4.56 -1.31 -2.76
CA LEU A 86 4.42 0.08 -3.16
C LEU A 86 4.70 1.06 -2.00
N ALA A 87 4.30 0.74 -0.77
CA ALA A 87 4.62 1.55 0.41
C ALA A 87 6.12 1.50 0.75
N PHE A 88 6.74 0.33 0.58
CA PHE A 88 8.18 0.13 0.68
C PHE A 88 8.92 1.06 -0.27
N TRP A 89 8.65 0.97 -1.58
CA TRP A 89 9.29 1.83 -2.58
C TRP A 89 9.02 3.32 -2.37
N MET A 90 7.86 3.71 -1.83
CA MET A 90 7.60 5.11 -1.48
C MET A 90 8.58 5.64 -0.42
N THR A 91 9.02 4.80 0.52
CA THR A 91 10.01 5.19 1.53
C THR A 91 11.34 5.55 0.87
N TYR A 92 11.84 4.68 0.00
CA TYR A 92 13.12 4.91 -0.70
C TYR A 92 13.03 6.03 -1.71
N LYS A 93 11.94 6.12 -2.48
CA LYS A 93 11.72 7.22 -3.40
C LYS A 93 11.80 8.56 -2.67
N CYS A 94 11.13 8.68 -1.51
CA CYS A 94 11.18 9.90 -0.71
C CYS A 94 12.56 10.17 -0.10
N ALA A 95 13.29 9.13 0.30
CA ALA A 95 14.67 9.26 0.80
C ALA A 95 15.65 9.71 -0.29
N VAL A 96 15.60 9.09 -1.47
CA VAL A 96 16.50 9.36 -2.61
C VAL A 96 16.37 10.80 -3.10
N VAL A 97 15.15 11.32 -3.20
CA VAL A 97 14.91 12.74 -3.60
C VAL A 97 14.91 13.70 -2.41
N ASN A 98 15.33 13.23 -1.24
CA ASN A 98 15.51 13.99 0.00
C ASN A 98 14.30 14.84 0.45
N VAL A 99 13.08 14.30 0.37
CA VAL A 99 11.87 14.95 0.93
C VAL A 99 11.54 14.37 2.31
N PRO A 100 11.02 15.15 3.29
CA PRO A 100 10.84 14.72 4.68
C PRO A 100 9.58 13.85 4.89
N PHE A 101 9.50 12.75 4.15
CA PHE A 101 8.41 11.79 4.23
C PHE A 101 8.94 10.37 4.35
N GLY A 102 8.18 9.54 5.07
CA GLY A 102 8.26 8.10 4.96
C GLY A 102 7.35 7.57 3.85
N GLY A 103 7.25 6.24 3.71
CA GLY A 103 6.43 5.61 2.68
C GLY A 103 5.12 5.07 3.20
N GLY A 104 4.06 5.34 2.44
CA GLY A 104 2.76 4.70 2.64
C GLY A 104 2.09 4.39 1.31
N LYS A 105 1.08 3.53 1.33
CA LYS A 105 0.23 3.25 0.17
C LYS A 105 -1.12 2.74 0.63
N GLY A 106 -2.16 3.02 -0.14
CA GLY A 106 -3.47 2.40 0.04
C GLY A 106 -3.91 1.63 -1.20
N GLY A 107 -4.92 0.80 -1.04
CA GLY A 107 -5.54 0.08 -2.15
C GLY A 107 -6.97 -0.33 -1.82
N ILE A 108 -7.83 -0.37 -2.83
CA ILE A 108 -9.19 -0.90 -2.75
C ILE A 108 -9.36 -1.92 -3.87
N VAL A 109 -9.87 -3.10 -3.53
CA VAL A 109 -10.15 -4.19 -4.47
C VAL A 109 -11.47 -3.87 -5.18
N VAL A 110 -11.38 -3.16 -6.31
CA VAL A 110 -12.54 -2.68 -7.07
C VAL A 110 -12.17 -2.39 -8.52
N ASP A 111 -13.06 -2.70 -9.45
CA ASP A 111 -13.04 -2.16 -10.81
C ASP A 111 -13.87 -0.86 -10.84
N PRO A 112 -13.25 0.33 -10.92
CA PRO A 112 -13.98 1.59 -10.90
C PRO A 112 -14.84 1.79 -12.16
N ALA A 113 -14.58 1.07 -13.26
CA ALA A 113 -15.39 1.16 -14.47
C ALA A 113 -16.76 0.46 -14.32
N GLN A 114 -16.90 -0.40 -13.30
CA GLN A 114 -18.15 -1.09 -12.97
C GLN A 114 -19.00 -0.35 -11.94
N LEU A 115 -18.58 0.83 -11.50
CA LEU A 115 -19.30 1.66 -10.55
C LEU A 115 -19.84 2.91 -11.21
N SER A 116 -21.04 3.31 -10.82
CA SER A 116 -21.51 4.66 -11.14
C SER A 116 -20.66 5.72 -10.43
N PRO A 117 -20.67 6.98 -10.90
CA PRO A 117 -19.97 8.06 -10.20
C PRO A 117 -20.40 8.20 -8.73
N ALA A 118 -21.69 7.97 -8.44
CA ALA A 118 -22.23 8.07 -7.09
C ALA A 118 -21.77 6.90 -6.20
N GLU A 119 -21.70 5.69 -6.73
CA GLU A 119 -21.16 4.52 -6.02
C GLU A 119 -19.67 4.68 -5.72
N LEU A 120 -18.90 5.16 -6.70
CA LEU A 120 -17.47 5.42 -6.53
C LEU A 120 -17.21 6.50 -5.47
N GLU A 121 -18.02 7.56 -5.43
CA GLU A 121 -17.96 8.57 -4.38
C GLU A 121 -18.23 7.96 -3.00
N ARG A 122 -19.32 7.18 -2.85
CA ARG A 122 -19.67 6.53 -1.57
C ARG A 122 -18.56 5.59 -1.10
N LEU A 123 -17.98 4.81 -2.00
CA LEU A 123 -16.82 3.95 -1.72
C LEU A 123 -15.62 4.77 -1.26
N THR A 124 -15.31 5.87 -1.96
CA THR A 124 -14.19 6.74 -1.61
C THR A 124 -14.38 7.36 -0.23
N ARG A 125 -15.57 7.89 0.07
CA ARG A 125 -15.89 8.44 1.41
C ARG A 125 -15.77 7.38 2.49
N ARG A 126 -16.24 6.17 2.22
CA ARG A 126 -16.16 5.05 3.17
C ARG A 126 -14.73 4.61 3.46
N TYR A 127 -13.82 4.72 2.49
CA TYR A 127 -12.39 4.43 2.69
C TYR A 127 -11.70 5.42 3.64
N PHE A 128 -12.15 6.69 3.68
CA PHE A 128 -11.56 7.74 4.51
C PHE A 128 -12.25 7.95 5.87
N ALA A 129 -13.40 7.30 6.10
CA ALA A 129 -14.13 7.35 7.37
C ALA A 129 -13.47 6.48 8.44
#